data_AF-A0A2N5UI43-F1
#
_entry.id   AF-A0A2N5UI43-F1
#
_cell.length_a   1.000
_cell.length_b   1.000
_cell.length_c   1.000
_cell.angle_alpha   90.00
_cell.angle_beta   90.00
_cell.angle_gamma   90.00
#
_symmetry.space_group_name_H-M   'P 1'
#
loop_
_entity.id
_entity.type
_entity.pdbx_description
1 polymer ?
#
loop_
_entity_poly.entity_id
_entity_poly.type
_entity_poly.pdbx_seq_one_letter_code
_entity_poly.pdbx_strand_id
1 'polypeptide(L)'
;MHSRSWALSCAFLLTLVKLAFSSVDTPRITRVGRYLYDENGKRFYIKGVAFQKNGNDQYGNRGESAQAVNTIEKLDPLADFNACKIAIKDFRRLKINTVRVYSYDIEKNHTACMNALERVGIYVIADINPRSANRASQTWDVDLLREYISRIDSLREFPNLLAFNIGNEMIKNSENLEAGPYIKARARDMKTYLKSVNSTALVSYASADGKRFPADLARFLSCNSGGPSAELDLFGVNNYRWCGFSDFQSAYEELTLEFQGSTVAAYFSEFGCLSPGNPRVWTEVPILFSTLMSDLWSGGVAYSYYPTPLGYGLVDYSTKAEGRALRTKDFDNLAQWYRQVKPPNQPKLKSLVAPKQKCTSTNSNSFAITSVLPPQPNAEACNCADRAAFTCQVRKDASPLVIAELLEDICKDLGVAPGSGEGCAAISSASSKASYGRLSACSPTTRLNYAMTRHFINSGLDPKACSFSGNATIQKQSKAKSFVEVARETEKCFEINADKAIPNQPTGVGRNTPAQINSSAYRESISGARTQSRAKTSGSSLRKNSKKLNIMIKLWPLYVVVINLKLFKQFL
;
A
#
# COMPACT_ATOMS: atom_id res chain seq x y z
N MET A 1 -37.30 -61.97 0.35
CA MET A 1 -37.22 -60.87 -0.65
C MET A 1 -36.73 -59.56 0.00
N HIS A 2 -35.51 -59.49 0.54
CA HIS A 2 -35.12 -58.32 1.40
C HIS A 2 -33.80 -57.61 1.05
N SER A 3 -32.89 -58.19 0.25
CA SER A 3 -31.62 -57.53 -0.11
C SER A 3 -31.75 -56.40 -1.14
N ARG A 4 -32.78 -56.42 -2.01
CA ARG A 4 -32.92 -55.44 -3.10
C ARG A 4 -33.40 -54.05 -2.64
N SER A 5 -34.13 -53.93 -1.53
CA SER A 5 -34.68 -52.64 -1.08
C SER A 5 -33.63 -51.69 -0.49
N TRP A 6 -32.56 -52.22 0.10
CA TRP A 6 -31.50 -51.40 0.71
C TRP A 6 -30.66 -50.65 -0.33
N ALA A 7 -30.34 -51.30 -1.46
CA ALA A 7 -29.57 -50.68 -2.53
C ALA A 7 -30.26 -49.43 -3.13
N LEU A 8 -31.59 -49.48 -3.29
CA LEU A 8 -32.38 -48.37 -3.81
C LEU A 8 -32.40 -47.18 -2.82
N SER A 9 -32.56 -47.44 -1.52
CA SER A 9 -32.50 -46.38 -0.50
C SER A 9 -31.14 -45.69 -0.43
N CYS A 10 -30.04 -46.45 -0.51
CA CYS A 10 -28.69 -45.87 -0.54
C CYS A 10 -28.44 -45.04 -1.81
N ALA A 11 -28.94 -45.49 -2.97
CA ALA A 11 -28.85 -44.72 -4.21
C ALA A 11 -29.61 -43.38 -4.12
N PHE A 12 -30.80 -43.37 -3.50
CA PHE A 12 -31.62 -42.16 -3.34
C PHE A 12 -31.01 -41.14 -2.35
N LEU A 13 -30.32 -41.60 -1.28
CA LEU A 13 -29.54 -40.69 -0.44
C LEU A 13 -28.35 -40.08 -1.20
N LEU A 14 -27.64 -40.88 -2.01
CA LEU A 14 -26.48 -40.41 -2.77
C LEU A 14 -26.83 -39.40 -3.89
N THR A 15 -28.02 -39.47 -4.47
CA THR A 15 -28.51 -38.44 -5.40
C THR A 15 -28.96 -37.17 -4.68
N LEU A 16 -29.62 -37.28 -3.51
CA LEU A 16 -30.02 -36.12 -2.71
C LEU A 16 -28.82 -35.33 -2.16
N VAL A 17 -27.72 -36.00 -1.75
CA VAL A 17 -26.49 -35.33 -1.28
C VAL A 17 -25.81 -34.52 -2.40
N LYS A 18 -26.01 -34.86 -3.67
CA LYS A 18 -25.48 -34.08 -4.81
C LYS A 18 -26.29 -32.81 -5.16
N LEU A 19 -27.47 -32.61 -4.56
CA LEU A 19 -28.36 -31.48 -4.88
C LEU A 19 -28.34 -30.32 -3.87
N ALA A 20 -27.40 -30.34 -2.91
CA ALA A 20 -27.21 -29.28 -1.90
C ALA A 20 -25.90 -28.48 -2.03
N PHE A 21 -25.10 -28.73 -3.08
CA PHE A 21 -24.00 -27.87 -3.51
C PHE A 21 -24.39 -27.10 -4.79
N SER A 22 -25.53 -26.40 -4.73
CA SER A 22 -25.63 -25.16 -5.50
C SER A 22 -24.57 -24.21 -4.95
N SER A 23 -23.53 -23.96 -5.75
CA SER A 23 -22.61 -22.86 -5.50
C SER A 23 -23.44 -21.59 -5.35
N VAL A 24 -23.27 -20.88 -4.22
CA VAL A 24 -23.78 -19.51 -4.07
C VAL A 24 -22.84 -18.63 -4.86
N ASP A 25 -22.95 -18.74 -6.18
CA ASP A 25 -22.15 -18.00 -7.14
C ASP A 25 -22.40 -16.52 -6.89
N THR A 26 -21.38 -15.86 -6.34
CA THR A 26 -21.54 -14.56 -5.70
C THR A 26 -21.41 -13.51 -6.81
N PRO A 27 -22.54 -12.90 -7.27
CA PRO A 27 -22.65 -12.37 -8.63
C PRO A 27 -21.52 -11.42 -9.00
N ARG A 28 -20.78 -11.73 -10.08
CA ARG A 28 -19.55 -11.00 -10.40
C ARG A 28 -19.80 -9.49 -10.50
N ILE A 29 -19.22 -8.73 -9.58
CA ILE A 29 -19.30 -7.27 -9.62
C ILE A 29 -18.32 -6.73 -10.67
N THR A 30 -18.80 -5.82 -11.50
CA THR A 30 -18.03 -5.19 -12.57
C THR A 30 -18.17 -3.67 -12.52
N ARG A 31 -17.12 -2.96 -12.96
CA ARG A 31 -17.15 -1.52 -13.14
C ARG A 31 -17.50 -1.16 -14.58
N VAL A 32 -18.48 -0.28 -14.75
CA VAL A 32 -18.78 0.37 -16.04
C VAL A 32 -18.90 1.88 -15.80
N GLY A 33 -17.98 2.66 -16.36
CA GLY A 33 -17.83 4.08 -16.03
C GLY A 33 -17.61 4.30 -14.53
N ARG A 34 -18.30 5.29 -13.95
CA ARG A 34 -18.29 5.59 -12.51
C ARG A 34 -19.16 4.65 -11.65
N TYR A 35 -19.69 3.58 -12.23
CA TYR A 35 -20.72 2.75 -11.60
C TYR A 35 -20.30 1.30 -11.46
N LEU A 36 -20.79 0.66 -10.40
CA LEU A 36 -20.67 -0.77 -10.17
C LEU A 36 -22.00 -1.47 -10.45
N TYR A 37 -21.93 -2.66 -11.04
CA TYR A 37 -23.06 -3.51 -11.39
C TYR A 37 -22.77 -4.98 -11.06
N ASP A 38 -23.80 -5.73 -10.71
CA ASP A 38 -23.78 -7.20 -10.82
C ASP A 38 -23.96 -7.63 -12.30
N GLU A 39 -23.72 -8.92 -12.57
CA GLU A 39 -23.90 -9.55 -13.89
C GLU A 39 -25.32 -9.39 -14.48
N ASN A 40 -26.32 -9.16 -13.63
CA ASN A 40 -27.71 -8.93 -14.01
C ASN A 40 -27.98 -7.45 -14.40
N GLY A 41 -26.94 -6.60 -14.38
CA GLY A 41 -27.01 -5.20 -14.75
C GLY A 41 -27.72 -4.31 -13.71
N LYS A 42 -27.86 -4.79 -12.47
CA LYS A 42 -28.40 -4.03 -11.34
C LYS A 42 -27.25 -3.33 -10.62
N ARG A 43 -27.46 -2.06 -10.24
CA ARG A 43 -26.45 -1.24 -9.53
C ARG A 43 -26.01 -1.92 -8.25
N PHE A 44 -24.71 -2.15 -8.12
CA PHE A 44 -24.06 -2.50 -6.87
C PHE A 44 -23.66 -1.22 -6.13
N TYR A 45 -23.93 -1.20 -4.83
CA TYR A 45 -23.47 -0.17 -3.90
C TYR A 45 -22.72 -0.87 -2.78
N ILE A 46 -21.50 -0.41 -2.50
CA ILE A 46 -20.72 -0.83 -1.34
C ILE A 46 -21.49 -0.37 -0.11
N LYS A 47 -21.97 -1.32 0.69
CA LYS A 47 -22.62 -1.08 1.97
C LYS A 47 -21.91 -1.96 2.97
N GLY A 48 -20.80 -1.46 3.51
CA GLY A 48 -19.83 -2.29 4.22
C GLY A 48 -19.36 -1.77 5.56
N VAL A 49 -18.49 -2.55 6.20
CA VAL A 49 -17.86 -2.23 7.49
C VAL A 49 -16.38 -2.55 7.45
N ALA A 50 -15.55 -1.72 8.06
CA ALA A 50 -14.12 -1.98 8.23
C ALA A 50 -13.92 -3.14 9.23
N PHE A 51 -13.31 -4.22 8.76
CA PHE A 51 -13.12 -5.47 9.48
C PHE A 51 -11.63 -5.74 9.64
N GLN A 52 -11.03 -5.16 10.68
CA GLN A 52 -9.64 -5.40 11.10
C GLN A 52 -9.59 -5.52 12.62
N LYS A 53 -8.93 -6.56 13.15
CA LYS A 53 -8.63 -6.62 14.59
C LYS A 53 -7.49 -5.65 14.90
N ASN A 54 -7.60 -4.92 16.01
CA ASN A 54 -6.50 -4.13 16.57
C ASN A 54 -5.77 -4.93 17.65
N GLY A 55 -4.49 -4.64 17.85
CA GLY A 55 -3.57 -5.43 18.69
C GLY A 55 -3.74 -5.20 20.19
N ASN A 56 -4.88 -5.63 20.74
CA ASN A 56 -5.29 -5.31 22.12
C ASN A 56 -5.23 -6.50 23.10
N ASP A 57 -4.66 -7.64 22.72
CA ASP A 57 -4.35 -8.74 23.66
C ASP A 57 -3.31 -8.34 24.72
N GLN A 58 -2.62 -7.21 24.54
CA GLN A 58 -1.92 -6.50 25.60
C GLN A 58 -2.62 -5.19 25.95
N TYR A 59 -3.41 -5.22 27.02
CA TYR A 59 -3.95 -4.03 27.72
C TYR A 59 -2.86 -3.25 28.50
N GLY A 60 -1.63 -3.22 27.99
CA GLY A 60 -0.48 -2.63 28.66
C GLY A 60 0.85 -2.92 27.99
N ASN A 61 1.21 -2.12 26.98
CA ASN A 61 2.44 -1.33 26.99
C ASN A 61 2.47 -0.34 25.81
N ARG A 62 3.08 0.84 26.01
CA ARG A 62 3.25 1.85 24.95
C ARG A 62 4.67 1.84 24.42
N GLY A 63 4.80 1.61 23.12
CA GLY A 63 5.98 1.95 22.33
C GLY A 63 6.84 0.75 21.94
N GLU A 64 6.83 0.44 20.64
CA GLU A 64 8.02 0.08 19.88
C GLU A 64 7.75 0.29 18.39
N SER A 65 8.76 0.76 17.65
CA SER A 65 8.70 0.96 16.19
C SER A 65 9.32 -0.23 15.45
N ALA A 66 9.15 -0.29 14.13
CA ALA A 66 9.59 -1.37 13.22
C ALA A 66 8.96 -2.77 13.43
N GLN A 67 8.77 -3.26 14.66
CA GLN A 67 8.13 -4.55 14.96
C GLN A 67 6.67 -4.64 14.45
N ALA A 68 5.97 -3.50 14.40
CA ALA A 68 4.51 -3.42 14.28
C ALA A 68 3.91 -4.06 13.02
N VAL A 69 4.61 -4.07 11.88
CA VAL A 69 4.04 -4.63 10.63
C VAL A 69 3.79 -6.14 10.77
N ASN A 70 4.75 -6.86 11.37
CA ASN A 70 4.70 -8.30 11.60
C ASN A 70 3.88 -8.67 12.87
N THR A 71 3.22 -7.71 13.51
CA THR A 71 2.16 -7.97 14.49
C THR A 71 0.78 -7.61 13.95
N ILE A 72 0.68 -6.63 13.03
CA ILE A 72 -0.57 -6.29 12.35
C ILE A 72 -0.98 -7.36 11.33
N GLU A 73 -0.04 -7.93 10.56
CA GLU A 73 -0.34 -9.09 9.69
C GLU A 73 -0.90 -10.28 10.50
N LYS A 74 -0.40 -10.51 11.73
CA LYS A 74 -0.87 -11.57 12.64
C LYS A 74 -2.25 -11.32 13.27
N LEU A 75 -2.84 -10.14 13.07
CA LEU A 75 -4.19 -9.78 13.51
C LEU A 75 -5.23 -9.97 12.40
N ASP A 76 -4.92 -10.85 11.46
CA ASP A 76 -5.77 -11.32 10.38
C ASP A 76 -7.18 -11.76 10.88
N PRO A 77 -8.26 -11.09 10.44
CA PRO A 77 -9.63 -11.44 10.80
C PRO A 77 -10.25 -12.47 9.85
N LEU A 78 -9.61 -12.77 8.71
CA LEU A 78 -10.00 -13.78 7.73
C LEU A 78 -9.41 -15.15 8.06
N ALA A 79 -8.22 -15.20 8.68
CA ALA A 79 -7.59 -16.45 9.13
C ALA A 79 -8.27 -17.05 10.38
N ASP A 80 -8.92 -16.23 11.22
CA ASP A 80 -9.67 -16.69 12.39
C ASP A 80 -11.13 -16.99 12.02
N PHE A 81 -11.38 -18.23 11.63
CA PHE A 81 -12.73 -18.69 11.29
C PHE A 81 -13.74 -18.57 12.45
N ASN A 82 -13.32 -18.65 13.72
CA ASN A 82 -14.24 -18.53 14.85
C ASN A 82 -14.71 -17.09 15.05
N ALA A 83 -13.80 -16.11 15.03
CA ALA A 83 -14.16 -14.71 15.06
C ALA A 83 -14.94 -14.29 13.80
N CYS A 84 -14.53 -14.77 12.61
CA CYS A 84 -15.26 -14.54 11.36
C CYS A 84 -16.69 -15.10 11.41
N LYS A 85 -16.90 -16.32 11.93
CA LYS A 85 -18.23 -16.93 12.12
C LYS A 85 -19.11 -16.18 13.13
N ILE A 86 -18.53 -15.46 14.09
CA ILE A 86 -19.26 -14.54 14.97
C ILE A 86 -19.62 -13.27 14.19
N ALA A 87 -18.65 -12.62 13.55
CA ALA A 87 -18.83 -11.40 12.79
C ALA A 87 -19.88 -11.54 11.67
N ILE A 88 -19.92 -12.68 10.96
CA ILE A 88 -20.93 -12.99 9.93
C ILE A 88 -22.37 -12.91 10.46
N LYS A 89 -22.63 -13.29 11.72
CA LYS A 89 -23.99 -13.15 12.33
C LYS A 89 -24.38 -11.68 12.44
N ASP A 90 -23.42 -10.84 12.79
CA ASP A 90 -23.59 -9.42 13.01
C ASP A 90 -23.65 -8.65 11.68
N PHE A 91 -22.85 -9.03 10.70
CA PHE A 91 -22.93 -8.55 9.32
C PHE A 91 -24.29 -8.84 8.68
N ARG A 92 -24.86 -10.03 8.92
CA ARG A 92 -26.23 -10.37 8.50
C ARG A 92 -27.29 -9.53 9.22
N ARG A 93 -27.11 -9.17 10.50
CA ARG A 93 -28.00 -8.25 11.24
C ARG A 93 -27.91 -6.80 10.73
N LEU A 94 -26.72 -6.35 10.34
CA LEU A 94 -26.48 -5.08 9.63
C LEU A 94 -26.96 -5.12 8.16
N LYS A 95 -27.19 -6.32 7.59
CA LYS A 95 -27.45 -6.56 6.16
C LYS A 95 -26.37 -5.93 5.25
N ILE A 96 -25.10 -5.96 5.65
CA ILE A 96 -24.00 -5.44 4.82
C ILE A 96 -23.69 -6.40 3.68
N ASN A 97 -23.05 -5.89 2.63
CA ASN A 97 -22.58 -6.69 1.48
C ASN A 97 -21.08 -6.60 1.27
N THR A 98 -20.33 -5.81 2.05
CA THR A 98 -18.88 -5.63 1.84
C THR A 98 -18.16 -5.53 3.18
N VAL A 99 -16.95 -6.06 3.28
CA VAL A 99 -16.00 -5.73 4.36
C VAL A 99 -14.69 -5.19 3.78
N ARG A 100 -14.06 -4.23 4.46
CA ARG A 100 -12.70 -3.79 4.15
C ARG A 100 -11.72 -4.36 5.17
N VAL A 101 -10.73 -5.11 4.70
CA VAL A 101 -9.67 -5.72 5.52
C VAL A 101 -8.36 -5.03 5.19
N TYR A 102 -7.68 -4.52 6.22
CA TYR A 102 -6.49 -3.66 6.10
C TYR A 102 -5.19 -4.46 6.10
N SER A 103 -5.19 -5.65 6.70
CA SER A 103 -4.02 -6.53 6.77
C SER A 103 -4.44 -7.99 7.01
N TYR A 104 -3.74 -8.88 6.34
CA TYR A 104 -3.89 -10.33 6.36
C TYR A 104 -2.51 -10.98 6.27
N ASP A 105 -2.38 -12.19 6.83
CA ASP A 105 -1.15 -12.97 6.82
C ASP A 105 -1.17 -13.94 5.64
N ILE A 106 -0.28 -13.70 4.66
CA ILE A 106 -0.15 -14.50 3.43
C ILE A 106 0.24 -15.97 3.68
N GLU A 107 0.72 -16.31 4.88
CA GLU A 107 1.07 -17.67 5.27
C GLU A 107 -0.12 -18.44 5.89
N LYS A 108 -1.33 -17.83 5.92
CA LYS A 108 -2.56 -18.43 6.48
C LYS A 108 -3.53 -18.88 5.39
N ASN A 109 -4.41 -19.80 5.78
CA ASN A 109 -5.53 -20.24 4.96
C ASN A 109 -6.77 -19.40 5.31
N HIS A 110 -7.27 -18.62 4.34
CA HIS A 110 -8.46 -17.77 4.51
C HIS A 110 -9.76 -18.45 4.04
N THR A 111 -9.66 -19.60 3.35
CA THR A 111 -10.77 -20.31 2.68
C THR A 111 -12.00 -20.51 3.57
N ALA A 112 -11.80 -20.86 4.84
CA ALA A 112 -12.90 -21.09 5.77
C ALA A 112 -13.76 -19.82 6.01
N CYS A 113 -13.12 -18.65 6.13
CA CYS A 113 -13.82 -17.37 6.30
C CYS A 113 -14.32 -16.80 4.98
N MET A 114 -13.48 -16.80 3.93
CA MET A 114 -13.84 -16.24 2.63
C MET A 114 -15.09 -16.91 2.05
N ASN A 115 -15.12 -18.25 2.01
CA ASN A 115 -16.28 -19.00 1.55
C ASN A 115 -17.48 -18.85 2.51
N ALA A 116 -17.29 -18.44 3.76
CA ALA A 116 -18.39 -18.16 4.70
C ALA A 116 -18.97 -16.74 4.53
N LEU A 117 -18.18 -15.77 4.10
CA LEU A 117 -18.61 -14.43 3.67
C LEU A 117 -19.35 -14.51 2.32
N GLU A 118 -18.79 -15.25 1.36
CA GLU A 118 -19.38 -15.58 0.05
C GLU A 118 -20.79 -16.15 0.17
N ARG A 119 -20.97 -17.24 0.94
CA ARG A 119 -22.28 -17.88 1.20
C ARG A 119 -23.33 -16.99 1.86
N VAL A 120 -22.99 -15.77 2.29
CA VAL A 120 -23.94 -14.77 2.82
C VAL A 120 -23.98 -13.48 1.99
N GLY A 121 -23.35 -13.46 0.81
CA GLY A 121 -23.34 -12.34 -0.12
C GLY A 121 -22.45 -11.16 0.31
N ILE A 122 -21.39 -11.43 1.08
CA ILE A 122 -20.43 -10.41 1.53
C ILE A 122 -19.14 -10.50 0.73
N TYR A 123 -18.83 -9.40 0.05
CA TYR A 123 -17.58 -9.19 -0.67
C TYR A 123 -16.46 -8.67 0.25
N VAL A 124 -15.21 -8.83 -0.18
CA VAL A 124 -14.02 -8.30 0.50
C VAL A 124 -13.32 -7.26 -0.38
N ILE A 125 -12.96 -6.13 0.24
CA ILE A 125 -11.92 -5.21 -0.26
C ILE A 125 -10.68 -5.45 0.62
N ALA A 126 -9.57 -5.85 0.01
CA ALA A 126 -8.35 -6.24 0.73
C ALA A 126 -7.22 -5.24 0.44
N ASP A 127 -6.78 -4.48 1.44
CA ASP A 127 -5.65 -3.57 1.30
C ASP A 127 -4.32 -4.32 1.18
N ILE A 128 -3.56 -4.02 0.13
CA ILE A 128 -2.18 -4.47 -0.03
C ILE A 128 -1.29 -3.43 0.65
N ASN A 129 -1.04 -3.60 1.95
CA ASN A 129 -0.10 -2.78 2.71
C ASN A 129 1.33 -3.35 2.58
N PRO A 130 2.25 -2.69 1.84
CA PRO A 130 3.63 -3.13 1.76
C PRO A 130 4.39 -2.93 3.07
N ARG A 131 5.38 -3.79 3.34
CA ARG A 131 6.14 -3.83 4.60
C ARG A 131 7.00 -2.58 4.85
N SER A 132 7.14 -1.69 3.86
CA SER A 132 7.61 -0.32 4.04
C SER A 132 6.71 0.67 3.29
N ALA A 133 5.77 1.27 4.01
CA ALA A 133 4.85 2.27 3.45
C ALA A 133 5.59 3.50 2.89
N ASN A 134 6.67 3.95 3.55
CA ASN A 134 7.49 5.08 3.09
C ASN A 134 8.25 4.77 1.79
N ARG A 135 8.78 3.54 1.64
CA ARG A 135 9.33 3.08 0.34
C ARG A 135 8.24 3.10 -0.72
N ALA A 136 7.01 2.74 -0.36
CA ALA A 136 5.89 2.72 -1.30
C ALA A 136 5.33 4.10 -1.69
N SER A 137 5.53 5.18 -0.94
CA SER A 137 5.23 6.53 -1.46
C SER A 137 6.29 7.02 -2.46
N GLN A 138 7.53 6.51 -2.40
CA GLN A 138 8.69 7.09 -3.11
C GLN A 138 9.29 6.24 -4.25
N THR A 139 8.97 4.95 -4.35
CA THR A 139 9.45 4.08 -5.45
C THR A 139 8.43 3.01 -5.86
N TRP A 140 8.64 2.45 -7.05
CA TRP A 140 7.99 1.24 -7.53
C TRP A 140 9.05 0.38 -8.23
N ASP A 141 9.36 -0.77 -7.64
CA ASP A 141 10.49 -1.61 -7.99
C ASP A 141 10.16 -3.11 -7.88
N VAL A 142 11.08 -3.98 -8.33
CA VAL A 142 10.84 -5.44 -8.42
C VAL A 142 10.55 -6.11 -7.08
N ASP A 143 10.95 -5.53 -5.95
CA ASP A 143 10.64 -6.11 -4.65
C ASP A 143 9.23 -5.73 -4.22
N LEU A 144 8.84 -4.47 -4.40
CA LEU A 144 7.46 -4.03 -4.18
C LEU A 144 6.49 -4.75 -5.13
N LEU A 145 6.84 -4.93 -6.40
CA LEU A 145 6.05 -5.71 -7.36
C LEU A 145 5.81 -7.14 -6.85
N ARG A 146 6.86 -7.81 -6.37
CA ARG A 146 6.78 -9.17 -5.79
C ARG A 146 5.98 -9.20 -4.49
N GLU A 147 6.12 -8.19 -3.63
CA GLU A 147 5.39 -8.09 -2.36
C GLU A 147 3.88 -7.85 -2.55
N TYR A 148 3.51 -7.15 -3.63
CA TYR A 148 2.13 -6.97 -4.05
C TYR A 148 1.57 -8.25 -4.70
N ILE A 149 2.31 -8.87 -5.63
CA ILE A 149 1.93 -10.14 -6.28
C ILE A 149 1.68 -11.24 -5.23
N SER A 150 2.56 -11.39 -4.24
CA SER A 150 2.41 -12.41 -3.19
C SER A 150 1.18 -12.20 -2.30
N ARG A 151 0.66 -10.97 -2.18
CA ARG A 151 -0.60 -10.66 -1.48
C ARG A 151 -1.83 -10.79 -2.37
N ILE A 152 -1.68 -10.59 -3.68
CA ILE A 152 -2.71 -10.96 -4.66
C ILE A 152 -2.92 -12.47 -4.65
N ASP A 153 -1.83 -13.25 -4.71
CA ASP A 153 -1.88 -14.70 -4.85
C ASP A 153 -2.53 -15.42 -3.67
N SER A 154 -2.48 -14.86 -2.46
CA SER A 154 -3.15 -15.46 -1.28
C SER A 154 -4.66 -15.24 -1.21
N LEU A 155 -5.25 -14.34 -2.03
CA LEU A 155 -6.70 -14.03 -1.99
C LEU A 155 -7.41 -14.03 -3.35
N ARG A 156 -6.69 -14.00 -4.47
CA ARG A 156 -7.24 -13.80 -5.83
C ARG A 156 -8.21 -14.89 -6.31
N GLU A 157 -8.25 -16.05 -5.64
CA GLU A 157 -9.07 -17.20 -5.99
C GLU A 157 -10.52 -17.12 -5.47
N PHE A 158 -10.79 -16.23 -4.51
CA PHE A 158 -12.12 -16.14 -3.89
C PHE A 158 -13.08 -15.28 -4.73
N PRO A 159 -14.22 -15.81 -5.22
CA PRO A 159 -15.14 -15.07 -6.09
C PRO A 159 -15.72 -13.80 -5.47
N ASN A 160 -15.84 -13.77 -4.14
CA ASN A 160 -16.30 -12.61 -3.38
C ASN A 160 -15.22 -11.55 -3.14
N LEU A 161 -14.02 -11.66 -3.70
CA LEU A 161 -13.02 -10.59 -3.65
C LEU A 161 -13.39 -9.48 -4.66
N LEU A 162 -13.96 -8.38 -4.16
CA LEU A 162 -14.36 -7.23 -4.96
C LEU A 162 -13.15 -6.44 -5.47
N ALA A 163 -12.18 -6.17 -4.59
CA ALA A 163 -11.03 -5.34 -4.95
C ALA A 163 -9.79 -5.57 -4.08
N PHE A 164 -8.62 -5.36 -4.69
CA PHE A 164 -7.37 -5.09 -3.98
C PHE A 164 -7.15 -3.58 -3.86
N ASN A 165 -6.96 -3.07 -2.65
CA ASN A 165 -6.65 -1.65 -2.42
C ASN A 165 -5.13 -1.44 -2.37
N ILE A 166 -4.54 -0.87 -3.43
CA ILE A 166 -3.08 -0.79 -3.66
C ILE A 166 -2.36 0.30 -2.86
N GLY A 167 -3.09 1.06 -2.04
CA GLY A 167 -2.54 2.07 -1.14
C GLY A 167 -3.63 2.82 -0.38
N ASN A 168 -3.29 3.24 0.84
CA ASN A 168 -4.15 4.03 1.71
C ASN A 168 -3.40 5.30 2.15
N GLU A 169 -3.92 6.47 1.78
CA GLU A 169 -3.43 7.79 2.17
C GLU A 169 -1.94 8.06 1.88
N MET A 170 -1.42 7.53 0.77
CA MET A 170 -0.04 7.80 0.32
C MET A 170 0.15 9.26 -0.13
N ILE A 171 -0.95 9.96 -0.43
CA ILE A 171 -1.01 11.42 -0.62
C ILE A 171 -1.97 11.97 0.42
N LYS A 172 -1.48 12.86 1.31
CA LYS A 172 -2.29 13.56 2.32
C LYS A 172 -2.34 15.07 2.11
N ASN A 173 -1.26 15.63 1.55
CA ASN A 173 -1.11 17.06 1.27
C ASN A 173 -0.31 17.29 -0.04
N SER A 174 -0.03 18.55 -0.35
CA SER A 174 0.77 18.96 -1.52
C SER A 174 2.22 18.48 -1.51
N GLU A 175 2.78 18.15 -0.34
CA GLU A 175 4.16 17.67 -0.17
C GLU A 175 4.32 16.20 -0.62
N ASN A 176 3.22 15.46 -0.73
CA ASN A 176 3.24 14.02 -1.08
C ASN A 176 2.87 13.75 -2.55
N LEU A 177 2.60 14.78 -3.36
CA LEU A 177 2.13 14.63 -4.75
C LEU A 177 3.07 13.80 -5.64
N GLU A 178 4.36 13.74 -5.29
CA GLU A 178 5.36 12.89 -5.94
C GLU A 178 5.04 11.38 -5.91
N ALA A 179 4.16 10.93 -5.00
CA ALA A 179 3.69 9.55 -4.92
C ALA A 179 2.73 9.15 -6.06
N GLY A 180 2.07 10.12 -6.69
CA GLY A 180 1.01 9.90 -7.69
C GLY A 180 1.40 8.95 -8.84
N PRO A 181 2.55 9.13 -9.51
CA PRO A 181 2.94 8.27 -10.63
C PRO A 181 3.31 6.86 -10.18
N TYR A 182 3.80 6.67 -8.95
CA TYR A 182 4.04 5.34 -8.38
C TYR A 182 2.73 4.62 -8.07
N ILE A 183 1.72 5.32 -7.52
CA ILE A 183 0.36 4.77 -7.32
C ILE A 183 -0.26 4.38 -8.67
N LYS A 184 -0.09 5.21 -9.71
CA LYS A 184 -0.63 4.94 -11.05
C LYS A 184 0.12 3.81 -11.78
N ALA A 185 1.43 3.68 -11.58
CA ALA A 185 2.21 2.53 -12.04
C ALA A 185 1.82 1.23 -11.32
N ARG A 186 1.45 1.28 -10.04
CA ARG A 186 0.83 0.13 -9.35
C ARG A 186 -0.48 -0.27 -9.98
N ALA A 187 -1.37 0.68 -10.29
CA ALA A 187 -2.62 0.36 -11.00
C ALA A 187 -2.33 -0.35 -12.32
N ARG A 188 -1.41 0.20 -13.14
CA ARG A 188 -0.93 -0.40 -14.39
C ARG A 188 -0.48 -1.86 -14.22
N ASP A 189 0.39 -2.10 -13.26
CA ASP A 189 1.09 -3.38 -13.13
C ASP A 189 0.24 -4.44 -12.42
N MET A 190 -0.54 -4.04 -11.42
CA MET A 190 -1.49 -4.91 -10.72
C MET A 190 -2.65 -5.32 -11.62
N LYS A 191 -3.23 -4.41 -12.41
CA LYS A 191 -4.26 -4.78 -13.38
C LYS A 191 -3.73 -5.65 -14.51
N THR A 192 -2.45 -5.50 -14.88
CA THR A 192 -1.79 -6.38 -15.85
C THR A 192 -1.57 -7.78 -15.28
N TYR A 193 -1.14 -7.90 -14.01
CA TYR A 193 -0.99 -9.19 -13.34
C TYR A 193 -2.33 -9.89 -13.08
N LEU A 194 -3.33 -9.20 -12.54
CA LEU A 194 -4.68 -9.77 -12.33
C LEU A 194 -5.26 -10.31 -13.64
N LYS A 195 -5.00 -9.64 -14.78
CA LYS A 195 -5.38 -10.12 -16.11
C LYS A 195 -4.60 -11.37 -16.55
N SER A 196 -3.27 -11.45 -16.34
CA SER A 196 -2.49 -12.64 -16.74
C SER A 196 -2.87 -13.89 -15.95
N VAL A 197 -3.43 -13.73 -14.75
CA VAL A 197 -3.88 -14.82 -13.87
C VAL A 197 -5.42 -15.01 -13.83
N ASN A 198 -6.14 -14.39 -14.78
CA ASN A 198 -7.61 -14.45 -14.94
C ASN A 198 -8.44 -14.01 -13.72
N SER A 199 -7.87 -13.27 -12.77
CA SER A 199 -8.62 -12.76 -11.62
C SER A 199 -9.55 -11.60 -12.02
N THR A 200 -10.73 -11.56 -11.40
CA THR A 200 -11.78 -10.58 -11.72
C THR A 200 -11.81 -9.39 -10.75
N ALA A 201 -10.98 -9.38 -9.71
CA ALA A 201 -10.92 -8.34 -8.70
C ALA A 201 -10.51 -6.98 -9.28
N LEU A 202 -11.14 -5.91 -8.80
CA LEU A 202 -10.86 -4.52 -9.20
C LEU A 202 -9.63 -3.98 -8.47
N VAL A 203 -8.97 -2.96 -9.03
CA VAL A 203 -7.88 -2.24 -8.32
C VAL A 203 -8.36 -0.91 -7.76
N SER A 204 -8.25 -0.77 -6.44
CA SER A 204 -8.70 0.38 -5.64
C SER A 204 -7.52 1.19 -5.09
N TYR A 205 -7.72 2.49 -4.86
CA TYR A 205 -6.86 3.31 -4.00
C TYR A 205 -7.72 4.12 -3.03
N ALA A 206 -7.31 4.20 -1.77
CA ALA A 206 -8.01 4.95 -0.73
C ALA A 206 -7.27 6.26 -0.43
N SER A 207 -7.92 7.39 -0.68
CA SER A 207 -7.40 8.74 -0.44
C SER A 207 -7.76 9.26 0.95
N ALA A 208 -6.89 10.07 1.53
CA ALA A 208 -7.26 10.96 2.62
C ALA A 208 -8.19 12.05 2.09
N ASP A 209 -9.09 12.57 2.93
CA ASP A 209 -9.95 13.72 2.64
C ASP A 209 -9.24 15.06 2.86
N GLY A 210 -8.13 15.28 2.13
CA GLY A 210 -7.44 16.58 2.12
C GLY A 210 -8.18 17.59 1.26
N LYS A 211 -8.42 18.82 1.74
CA LYS A 211 -9.15 19.85 0.97
C LYS A 211 -8.57 20.01 -0.46
N ARG A 212 -9.43 19.91 -1.48
CA ARG A 212 -9.13 19.99 -2.93
C ARG A 212 -8.35 18.84 -3.58
N PHE A 213 -7.81 17.86 -2.84
CA PHE A 213 -6.98 16.81 -3.44
C PHE A 213 -7.73 15.56 -3.96
N PRO A 214 -8.77 15.02 -3.28
CA PRO A 214 -9.43 13.77 -3.67
C PRO A 214 -9.96 13.75 -5.11
N ALA A 215 -10.64 14.80 -5.56
CA ALA A 215 -11.26 14.80 -6.89
C ALA A 215 -10.23 14.87 -8.03
N ASP A 216 -9.18 15.67 -7.89
CA ASP A 216 -8.13 15.77 -8.91
C ASP A 216 -7.19 14.55 -8.89
N LEU A 217 -6.97 13.95 -7.72
CA LEU A 217 -6.30 12.65 -7.64
C LEU A 217 -7.15 11.52 -8.23
N ALA A 218 -8.47 11.53 -8.05
CA ALA A 218 -9.39 10.60 -8.71
C ALA A 218 -9.33 10.73 -10.23
N ARG A 219 -9.33 11.98 -10.76
CA ARG A 219 -9.15 12.26 -12.19
C ARG A 219 -7.77 11.79 -12.69
N PHE A 220 -6.69 12.10 -12.00
CA PHE A 220 -5.34 11.68 -12.38
C PHE A 220 -5.18 10.15 -12.39
N LEU A 221 -5.59 9.46 -11.33
CA LEU A 221 -5.46 8.00 -11.24
C LEU A 221 -6.37 7.26 -12.23
N SER A 222 -7.49 7.85 -12.68
CA SER A 222 -8.37 7.23 -13.68
C SER A 222 -8.14 7.66 -15.13
N CYS A 223 -7.34 8.69 -15.42
CA CYS A 223 -7.07 9.12 -16.79
C CYS A 223 -6.15 8.16 -17.57
N ASN A 224 -6.26 8.13 -18.90
CA ASN A 224 -5.52 7.21 -19.77
C ASN A 224 -4.05 7.64 -20.06
N SER A 225 -3.26 7.91 -19.02
CA SER A 225 -1.79 8.01 -19.12
C SER A 225 -1.15 6.72 -18.61
N GLY A 226 -0.23 6.13 -19.40
CA GLY A 226 0.28 4.77 -19.15
C GLY A 226 -0.60 3.64 -19.69
N GLY A 227 -1.66 3.96 -20.45
CA GLY A 227 -2.54 2.99 -21.12
C GLY A 227 -3.70 2.47 -20.25
N PRO A 228 -4.61 1.64 -20.80
CA PRO A 228 -5.85 1.25 -20.13
C PRO A 228 -5.66 0.49 -18.80
N SER A 229 -4.55 -0.25 -18.63
CA SER A 229 -4.25 -0.87 -17.32
C SER A 229 -3.97 0.18 -16.24
N ALA A 230 -3.48 1.38 -16.60
CA ALA A 230 -3.13 2.44 -15.66
C ALA A 230 -4.33 3.31 -15.23
N GLU A 231 -5.52 3.09 -15.80
CA GLU A 231 -6.77 3.66 -15.32
C GLU A 231 -7.21 2.89 -14.04
N LEU A 232 -7.15 3.52 -12.87
CA LEU A 232 -7.63 2.96 -11.60
C LEU A 232 -9.12 2.56 -11.68
N ASP A 233 -9.53 1.46 -11.04
CA ASP A 233 -10.92 1.00 -11.08
C ASP A 233 -11.82 1.72 -10.06
N LEU A 234 -11.48 1.59 -8.77
CA LEU A 234 -12.21 2.19 -7.65
C LEU A 234 -11.40 3.33 -7.01
N PHE A 235 -12.06 4.41 -6.61
CA PHE A 235 -11.46 5.48 -5.82
C PHE A 235 -12.17 5.63 -4.48
N GLY A 236 -11.48 5.28 -3.40
CA GLY A 236 -11.93 5.46 -2.03
C GLY A 236 -11.59 6.85 -1.50
N VAL A 237 -12.49 7.44 -0.70
CA VAL A 237 -12.16 8.55 0.20
C VAL A 237 -12.42 8.12 1.65
N ASN A 238 -11.44 8.25 2.52
CA ASN A 238 -11.63 8.09 3.97
C ASN A 238 -12.27 9.38 4.50
N ASN A 239 -13.61 9.44 4.56
CA ASN A 239 -14.35 10.68 4.79
C ASN A 239 -15.01 10.74 6.18
N TYR A 240 -14.63 11.74 6.96
CA TYR A 240 -15.13 11.97 8.32
C TYR A 240 -15.79 13.36 8.49
N ARG A 241 -16.25 14.00 7.41
CA ARG A 241 -16.85 15.36 7.46
C ARG A 241 -18.18 15.42 8.21
N TRP A 242 -18.99 14.36 8.10
CA TRP A 242 -20.30 14.30 8.74
C TRP A 242 -20.17 13.78 10.17
N CYS A 243 -20.52 14.62 11.16
CA CYS A 243 -20.49 14.30 12.58
C CYS A 243 -21.86 14.55 13.24
N GLY A 244 -22.37 13.58 14.00
CA GLY A 244 -23.59 13.72 14.80
C GLY A 244 -24.85 13.92 13.97
N PHE A 245 -25.59 14.99 14.25
CA PHE A 245 -26.73 15.45 13.45
C PHE A 245 -26.25 16.59 12.55
N SER A 246 -26.06 16.29 11.27
CA SER A 246 -25.58 17.20 10.22
C SER A 246 -26.47 17.04 8.98
N ASP A 247 -26.12 17.68 7.86
CA ASP A 247 -26.87 17.68 6.62
C ASP A 247 -25.94 17.59 5.40
N PHE A 248 -26.53 17.40 4.21
CA PHE A 248 -25.77 17.22 2.97
C PHE A 248 -24.92 18.46 2.64
N GLN A 249 -25.50 19.66 2.81
CA GLN A 249 -24.90 20.95 2.51
C GLN A 249 -23.63 21.20 3.35
N SER A 250 -23.71 20.99 4.66
CA SER A 250 -22.60 21.24 5.60
C SER A 250 -21.48 20.20 5.52
N ALA A 251 -21.80 18.93 5.23
CA ALA A 251 -20.82 17.85 5.28
C ALA A 251 -20.30 17.39 3.91
N TYR A 252 -21.16 17.22 2.90
CA TYR A 252 -20.86 16.42 1.70
C TYR A 252 -21.04 17.16 0.37
N GLU A 253 -21.75 18.29 0.31
CA GLU A 253 -22.07 18.99 -0.93
C GLU A 253 -20.80 19.47 -1.67
N GLU A 254 -19.87 20.14 -0.99
CA GLU A 254 -18.59 20.59 -1.58
C GLU A 254 -17.86 19.43 -2.27
N LEU A 255 -17.61 18.33 -1.54
CA LEU A 255 -16.89 17.17 -2.08
C LEU A 255 -17.67 16.45 -3.20
N THR A 256 -19.00 16.45 -3.12
CA THR A 256 -19.86 15.85 -4.16
C THR A 256 -19.82 16.69 -5.44
N LEU A 257 -19.81 18.02 -5.31
CA LEU A 257 -19.61 18.92 -6.45
C LEU A 257 -18.18 18.84 -6.99
N GLU A 258 -17.15 18.73 -6.14
CA GLU A 258 -15.77 18.49 -6.57
C GLU A 258 -15.64 17.22 -7.45
N PHE A 259 -16.42 16.16 -7.17
CA PHE A 259 -16.41 14.90 -7.94
C PHE A 259 -17.22 14.94 -9.24
N GLN A 260 -17.92 16.03 -9.55
CA GLN A 260 -18.66 16.15 -10.81
C GLN A 260 -17.74 15.96 -12.04
N GLY A 261 -18.30 15.34 -13.08
CA GLY A 261 -17.57 14.97 -14.30
C GLY A 261 -16.54 13.83 -14.16
N SER A 262 -16.19 13.38 -12.94
CA SER A 262 -15.25 12.26 -12.73
C SER A 262 -15.81 10.95 -13.30
N THR A 263 -14.97 10.11 -13.90
CA THR A 263 -15.40 8.85 -14.55
C THR A 263 -14.97 7.58 -13.81
N VAL A 264 -14.31 7.69 -12.65
CA VAL A 264 -13.96 6.56 -11.77
C VAL A 264 -15.13 6.20 -10.86
N ALA A 265 -15.24 4.94 -10.44
CA ALA A 265 -16.22 4.54 -9.45
C ALA A 265 -15.76 4.97 -8.05
N ALA A 266 -16.31 6.07 -7.55
CA ALA A 266 -15.97 6.61 -6.24
C ALA A 266 -16.81 5.97 -5.12
N TYR A 267 -16.24 5.87 -3.92
CA TYR A 267 -16.93 5.41 -2.71
C TYR A 267 -16.26 5.98 -1.46
N PHE A 268 -16.95 5.99 -0.32
CA PHE A 268 -16.30 6.29 0.96
C PHE A 268 -15.61 5.02 1.50
N SER A 269 -14.28 4.97 1.41
CA SER A 269 -13.47 3.83 1.87
C SER A 269 -13.40 3.72 3.39
N GLU A 270 -13.74 4.80 4.09
CA GLU A 270 -14.11 4.88 5.51
C GLU A 270 -15.16 5.97 5.67
N PHE A 271 -16.11 5.81 6.60
CA PHE A 271 -16.94 6.90 7.10
C PHE A 271 -17.46 6.70 8.53
N GLY A 272 -17.98 7.80 9.11
CA GLY A 272 -18.73 7.87 10.36
C GLY A 272 -17.95 8.56 11.47
N CYS A 273 -17.97 9.89 11.55
CA CYS A 273 -17.25 10.66 12.57
C CYS A 273 -17.70 10.34 14.01
N LEU A 274 -16.77 10.39 14.98
CA LEU A 274 -17.05 10.12 16.40
C LEU A 274 -17.62 11.28 17.20
N SER A 275 -17.38 12.54 16.80
CA SER A 275 -17.67 13.69 17.67
C SER A 275 -18.01 14.96 16.87
N PRO A 276 -19.13 15.65 17.16
CA PRO A 276 -20.17 15.28 18.12
C PRO A 276 -20.89 13.96 17.75
N GLY A 277 -21.48 13.30 18.75
CA GLY A 277 -22.26 12.08 18.58
C GLY A 277 -21.48 10.78 18.84
N ASN A 278 -21.15 10.52 20.10
CA ASN A 278 -20.75 9.18 20.57
C ASN A 278 -21.77 8.71 21.64
N PRO A 279 -22.47 7.58 21.48
CA PRO A 279 -22.48 6.68 20.32
C PRO A 279 -23.00 7.34 19.05
N ARG A 280 -22.53 6.92 17.86
CA ARG A 280 -22.87 7.62 16.61
C ARG A 280 -24.30 7.34 16.19
N VAL A 281 -24.90 8.36 15.58
CA VAL A 281 -26.31 8.36 15.15
C VAL A 281 -26.49 8.03 13.68
N TRP A 282 -25.39 7.98 12.91
CA TRP A 282 -25.32 7.48 11.52
C TRP A 282 -26.31 8.15 10.55
N THR A 283 -26.57 9.45 10.74
CA THR A 283 -27.54 10.22 9.94
C THR A 283 -27.06 10.49 8.50
N GLU A 284 -25.76 10.30 8.25
CA GLU A 284 -25.14 10.27 6.92
C GLU A 284 -25.60 9.08 6.07
N VAL A 285 -26.00 7.97 6.70
CA VAL A 285 -26.29 6.71 5.99
C VAL A 285 -27.48 6.84 5.04
N PRO A 286 -28.64 7.41 5.43
CA PRO A 286 -29.70 7.75 4.48
C PRO A 286 -29.22 8.58 3.28
N ILE A 287 -28.36 9.57 3.50
CA ILE A 287 -27.91 10.50 2.46
C ILE A 287 -26.94 9.84 1.47
N LEU A 288 -25.96 9.07 1.97
CA LEU A 288 -24.97 8.36 1.16
C LEU A 288 -25.61 7.35 0.18
N PHE A 289 -26.75 6.77 0.55
CA PHE A 289 -27.54 5.86 -0.32
C PHE A 289 -28.74 6.55 -1.01
N SER A 290 -28.89 7.87 -0.88
CA SER A 290 -29.95 8.66 -1.54
C SER A 290 -29.57 9.11 -2.96
N THR A 291 -30.53 9.67 -3.70
CA THR A 291 -30.29 10.31 -5.01
C THR A 291 -29.36 11.53 -4.95
N LEU A 292 -29.12 12.14 -3.79
CA LEU A 292 -28.14 13.24 -3.63
C LEU A 292 -26.69 12.78 -3.87
N MET A 293 -26.39 11.50 -3.62
CA MET A 293 -25.03 10.97 -3.66
C MET A 293 -24.84 9.80 -4.63
N SER A 294 -25.87 8.97 -4.83
CA SER A 294 -25.77 7.68 -5.53
C SER A 294 -25.49 7.71 -7.05
N ASP A 295 -25.43 8.90 -7.65
CA ASP A 295 -24.93 9.16 -9.03
C ASP A 295 -23.40 9.27 -9.09
N LEU A 296 -22.75 9.79 -8.04
CA LEU A 296 -21.28 9.91 -7.99
C LEU A 296 -20.64 8.86 -7.09
N TRP A 297 -21.32 8.47 -6.02
CA TRP A 297 -20.81 7.61 -4.96
C TRP A 297 -21.51 6.25 -4.98
N SER A 298 -20.74 5.19 -5.15
CA SER A 298 -21.24 3.80 -5.05
C SER A 298 -21.24 3.31 -3.60
N GLY A 299 -21.69 4.14 -2.67
CA GLY A 299 -21.82 3.84 -1.24
C GLY A 299 -20.52 4.01 -0.43
N GLY A 300 -20.35 3.22 0.63
CA GLY A 300 -19.19 3.31 1.51
C GLY A 300 -19.09 2.25 2.61
N VAL A 301 -18.00 2.36 3.39
CA VAL A 301 -17.59 1.42 4.45
C VAL A 301 -17.57 2.11 5.82
N ALA A 302 -18.43 1.68 6.74
CA ALA A 302 -18.48 2.23 8.10
C ALA A 302 -17.27 1.77 8.94
N TYR A 303 -16.55 2.72 9.57
CA TYR A 303 -15.36 2.43 10.37
C TYR A 303 -15.70 2.36 11.87
N SER A 304 -15.45 1.30 12.64
CA SER A 304 -14.97 -0.05 12.33
C SER A 304 -15.72 -1.09 13.18
N TYR A 305 -15.72 -2.35 12.76
CA TYR A 305 -16.38 -3.45 13.49
C TYR A 305 -15.76 -3.65 14.88
N TYR A 306 -14.46 -3.95 14.95
CA TYR A 306 -13.73 -4.13 16.20
C TYR A 306 -13.38 -2.78 16.85
N PRO A 307 -13.15 -2.76 18.18
CA PRO A 307 -12.61 -1.60 18.89
C PRO A 307 -11.27 -1.12 18.32
N THR A 308 -11.07 0.20 18.31
CA THR A 308 -9.82 0.88 17.94
C THR A 308 -9.27 1.69 19.13
N PRO A 309 -7.96 1.98 19.17
CA PRO A 309 -7.39 2.93 20.13
C PRO A 309 -7.95 4.36 20.03
N LEU A 310 -8.68 4.69 18.96
CA LEU A 310 -9.29 6.00 18.72
C LEU A 310 -10.76 6.09 19.19
N GLY A 311 -11.34 5.00 19.71
CA GLY A 311 -12.71 4.97 20.25
C GLY A 311 -13.80 4.52 19.28
N TYR A 312 -13.48 4.18 18.03
CA TYR A 312 -14.40 3.48 17.12
C TYR A 312 -14.60 2.02 17.57
N GLY A 313 -15.83 1.50 17.47
CA GLY A 313 -16.12 0.07 17.65
C GLY A 313 -17.63 -0.25 17.64
N LEU A 314 -18.07 -1.07 16.70
CA LEU A 314 -19.45 -1.59 16.66
C LEU A 314 -19.67 -2.74 17.66
N VAL A 315 -18.61 -3.46 18.02
CA VAL A 315 -18.63 -4.43 19.13
C VAL A 315 -17.60 -4.07 20.20
N ASP A 316 -17.88 -4.43 21.45
CA ASP A 316 -16.99 -4.25 22.60
C ASP A 316 -16.64 -5.60 23.25
N TYR A 317 -15.43 -5.67 23.82
CA TYR A 317 -14.83 -6.82 24.49
C TYR A 317 -14.45 -6.52 25.95
N SER A 318 -14.65 -5.28 26.44
CA SER A 318 -14.29 -4.86 27.80
C SER A 318 -15.01 -5.68 28.89
N THR A 319 -16.27 -6.03 28.64
CA THR A 319 -17.15 -6.79 29.54
C THR A 319 -16.88 -8.28 29.43
N LYS A 320 -15.85 -8.76 30.14
CA LYS A 320 -15.38 -10.17 30.14
C LYS A 320 -16.40 -11.25 30.57
N ALA A 321 -17.66 -10.90 30.85
CA ALA A 321 -18.66 -11.73 31.54
C ALA A 321 -18.89 -13.13 30.92
N GLU A 322 -18.83 -13.27 29.59
CA GLU A 322 -19.02 -14.57 28.91
C GLU A 322 -17.99 -14.86 27.79
N GLY A 323 -16.91 -14.08 27.69
CA GLY A 323 -15.91 -14.22 26.61
C GLY A 323 -16.45 -13.97 25.20
N ARG A 324 -17.62 -13.33 25.05
CA ARG A 324 -18.22 -12.95 23.77
C ARG A 324 -18.26 -11.42 23.65
N ALA A 325 -18.13 -10.92 22.43
CA ALA A 325 -18.31 -9.51 22.15
C ALA A 325 -19.77 -9.07 22.36
N LEU A 326 -19.97 -7.90 22.98
CA LEU A 326 -21.28 -7.25 23.03
C LEU A 326 -21.42 -6.25 21.88
N ARG A 327 -22.62 -6.12 21.33
CA ARG A 327 -22.92 -5.07 20.34
C ARG A 327 -23.09 -3.73 21.07
N THR A 328 -22.43 -2.69 20.60
CA THR A 328 -22.55 -1.35 21.19
C THR A 328 -23.83 -0.67 20.71
N LYS A 329 -24.22 0.44 21.36
CA LYS A 329 -25.34 1.28 20.88
C LYS A 329 -25.07 1.84 19.47
N ASP A 330 -23.80 2.01 19.12
CA ASP A 330 -23.32 2.38 17.79
C ASP A 330 -23.75 1.36 16.72
N PHE A 331 -23.63 0.06 17.01
CA PHE A 331 -24.10 -1.02 16.14
C PHE A 331 -25.61 -0.96 15.88
N ASP A 332 -26.43 -0.83 16.92
CA ASP A 332 -27.88 -0.88 16.74
C ASP A 332 -28.42 0.39 16.03
N ASN A 333 -27.74 1.53 16.20
CA ASN A 333 -27.99 2.75 15.43
C ASN A 333 -27.64 2.56 13.94
N LEU A 334 -26.44 2.04 13.63
CA LEU A 334 -26.05 1.72 12.25
C LEU A 334 -27.02 0.70 11.62
N ALA A 335 -27.35 -0.36 12.37
CA ALA A 335 -28.29 -1.40 11.95
C ALA A 335 -29.69 -0.85 11.64
N GLN A 336 -30.15 0.21 12.33
CA GLN A 336 -31.43 0.87 12.04
C GLN A 336 -31.44 1.43 10.62
N TRP A 337 -30.53 2.35 10.29
CA TRP A 337 -30.48 2.97 8.96
C TRP A 337 -30.13 1.96 7.85
N TYR A 338 -29.17 1.06 8.10
CA TYR A 338 -28.81 0.00 7.16
C TYR A 338 -29.96 -0.99 6.86
N ARG A 339 -31.01 -1.07 7.69
CA ARG A 339 -32.22 -1.84 7.37
C ARG A 339 -33.25 -1.05 6.54
N GLN A 340 -33.14 0.27 6.50
CA GLN A 340 -34.11 1.19 5.87
C GLN A 340 -33.67 1.68 4.49
N VAL A 341 -32.37 1.89 4.25
CA VAL A 341 -31.85 2.41 2.97
C VAL A 341 -32.18 1.52 1.77
N LYS A 342 -32.61 2.16 0.68
CA LYS A 342 -32.96 1.53 -0.60
C LYS A 342 -32.35 2.38 -1.74
N PRO A 343 -31.07 2.21 -2.07
CA PRO A 343 -30.43 3.01 -3.11
C PRO A 343 -31.09 2.78 -4.48
N PRO A 344 -31.15 3.81 -5.35
CA PRO A 344 -31.80 3.71 -6.64
C PRO A 344 -31.06 2.74 -7.55
N ASN A 345 -31.80 1.87 -8.25
CA ASN A 345 -31.20 1.03 -9.29
C ASN A 345 -31.10 1.82 -10.62
N GLN A 346 -30.32 2.91 -10.60
CA GLN A 346 -30.06 3.82 -11.73
C GLN A 346 -28.60 4.32 -11.72
N PRO A 347 -28.04 4.72 -12.89
CA PRO A 347 -28.58 4.46 -14.23
C PRO A 347 -28.58 2.95 -14.54
N LYS A 348 -29.42 2.51 -15.49
CA LYS A 348 -29.38 1.12 -15.97
C LYS A 348 -28.10 0.89 -16.78
N LEU A 349 -27.49 -0.29 -16.63
CA LEU A 349 -26.32 -0.68 -17.42
C LEU A 349 -26.56 -0.56 -18.93
N LYS A 350 -27.76 -0.95 -19.42
CA LYS A 350 -28.14 -0.88 -20.84
C LYS A 350 -28.26 0.56 -21.40
N SER A 351 -28.40 1.58 -20.54
CA SER A 351 -28.52 2.99 -20.95
C SER A 351 -27.28 3.81 -20.60
N LEU A 352 -26.19 3.17 -20.18
CA LEU A 352 -25.00 3.86 -19.68
C LEU A 352 -23.98 4.10 -20.80
N VAL A 353 -23.78 5.37 -21.15
CA VAL A 353 -22.57 5.81 -21.87
C VAL A 353 -21.49 6.10 -20.84
N ALA A 354 -20.37 5.39 -20.93
CA ALA A 354 -19.21 5.58 -20.04
C ALA A 354 -18.14 6.44 -20.74
N PRO A 355 -18.09 7.76 -20.53
CA PRO A 355 -16.99 8.59 -21.04
C PRO A 355 -15.66 8.17 -20.38
N LYS A 356 -14.56 8.31 -21.12
CA LYS A 356 -13.20 8.12 -20.58
C LYS A 356 -12.71 9.39 -19.89
N GLN A 357 -12.03 9.25 -18.76
CA GLN A 357 -11.35 10.36 -18.10
C GLN A 357 -10.21 10.89 -18.99
N LYS A 358 -10.35 12.12 -19.47
CA LYS A 358 -9.25 12.85 -20.12
C LYS A 358 -8.18 13.18 -19.08
N CYS A 359 -6.90 13.03 -19.45
CA CYS A 359 -5.80 13.58 -18.66
C CYS A 359 -5.73 15.09 -18.92
N THR A 360 -5.87 15.89 -17.88
CA THR A 360 -5.52 17.31 -17.89
C THR A 360 -4.03 17.47 -17.60
N SER A 361 -3.42 18.53 -18.12
CA SER A 361 -2.08 18.95 -17.68
C SER A 361 -2.18 19.54 -16.28
N THR A 362 -1.63 18.86 -15.30
CA THR A 362 -1.65 19.17 -13.85
C THR A 362 -0.91 20.45 -13.44
N ASN A 363 -0.53 21.31 -14.38
CA ASN A 363 0.46 22.36 -14.14
C ASN A 363 -0.14 23.65 -13.54
N SER A 364 -1.42 23.61 -13.11
CA SER A 364 -2.12 24.73 -12.48
C SER A 364 -1.90 24.78 -10.96
N ASN A 365 -0.73 25.29 -10.56
CA ASN A 365 -0.36 25.91 -9.27
C ASN A 365 -0.65 25.24 -7.91
N SER A 366 -1.46 24.17 -7.79
CA SER A 366 -1.70 23.49 -6.49
C SER A 366 -1.73 21.96 -6.53
N PHE A 367 -1.89 21.34 -7.70
CA PHE A 367 -1.93 19.87 -7.84
C PHE A 367 -1.09 19.43 -9.05
N ALA A 368 0.24 19.44 -8.92
CA ALA A 368 1.17 19.07 -9.98
C ALA A 368 1.65 17.62 -9.85
N ILE A 369 1.18 16.72 -10.73
CA ILE A 369 1.62 15.31 -10.81
C ILE A 369 1.91 14.92 -12.26
N THR A 370 3.15 14.56 -12.56
CA THR A 370 3.53 14.13 -13.91
C THR A 370 2.71 12.94 -14.41
N SER A 371 2.33 13.00 -15.69
CA SER A 371 1.72 11.87 -16.40
C SER A 371 2.75 10.82 -16.85
N VAL A 372 4.05 11.11 -16.75
CA VAL A 372 5.13 10.16 -17.01
C VAL A 372 5.27 9.22 -15.82
N LEU A 373 4.98 7.94 -16.05
CA LEU A 373 5.07 6.89 -15.04
C LEU A 373 6.49 6.33 -14.95
N PRO A 374 6.92 5.79 -13.79
CA PRO A 374 8.14 4.99 -13.70
C PRO A 374 8.07 3.77 -14.64
N PRO A 375 9.24 3.21 -15.03
CA PRO A 375 9.33 1.95 -15.75
C PRO A 375 8.51 0.84 -15.09
N GLN A 376 8.09 -0.16 -15.87
CA GLN A 376 7.58 -1.40 -15.32
C GLN A 376 8.76 -2.16 -14.68
N PRO A 377 8.69 -2.56 -13.39
CA PRO A 377 9.72 -3.39 -12.80
C PRO A 377 9.83 -4.70 -13.56
N ASN A 378 11.05 -5.21 -13.78
CA ASN A 378 11.29 -6.40 -14.60
C ASN A 378 12.45 -7.19 -13.97
N ALA A 379 12.12 -8.25 -13.23
CA ALA A 379 13.10 -9.00 -12.45
C ALA A 379 14.12 -9.70 -13.35
N GLU A 380 13.67 -10.22 -14.49
CA GLU A 380 14.44 -10.98 -15.46
C GLU A 380 15.52 -10.10 -16.12
N ALA A 381 15.15 -8.88 -16.50
CA ALA A 381 16.07 -7.87 -17.03
C ALA A 381 17.05 -7.35 -15.96
N CYS A 382 16.57 -7.04 -14.75
CA CYS A 382 17.44 -6.60 -13.65
C CYS A 382 18.47 -7.69 -13.28
N ASN A 383 18.02 -8.94 -13.12
CA ASN A 383 18.89 -10.10 -12.86
C ASN A 383 19.83 -10.42 -14.03
N CYS A 384 19.45 -10.09 -15.27
CA CYS A 384 20.31 -10.18 -16.43
C CYS A 384 21.41 -9.12 -16.38
N ALA A 385 21.07 -7.85 -16.11
CA ALA A 385 22.02 -6.75 -16.00
C ALA A 385 23.03 -6.98 -14.86
N ASP A 386 22.56 -7.45 -13.68
CA ASP A 386 23.42 -7.89 -12.58
C ASP A 386 24.51 -8.85 -13.07
N ARG A 387 24.14 -9.93 -13.78
CA ARG A 387 25.09 -10.97 -14.24
C ARG A 387 25.97 -10.54 -15.42
N ALA A 388 25.44 -9.76 -16.36
CA ALA A 388 26.10 -9.46 -17.64
C ALA A 388 26.91 -8.16 -17.63
N ALA A 389 26.47 -7.16 -16.85
CA ALA A 389 27.00 -5.80 -16.88
C ALA A 389 27.70 -5.38 -15.57
N PHE A 390 27.33 -5.93 -14.40
CA PHE A 390 27.81 -5.41 -13.12
C PHE A 390 28.98 -6.23 -12.56
N THR A 391 30.18 -5.69 -12.78
CA THR A 391 31.48 -6.31 -12.45
C THR A 391 31.84 -6.21 -10.95
N CYS A 392 31.24 -5.26 -10.23
CA CYS A 392 31.32 -5.21 -8.76
C CYS A 392 29.93 -5.41 -8.15
N GLN A 393 29.78 -6.36 -7.24
CA GLN A 393 28.49 -6.67 -6.60
C GLN A 393 28.61 -6.75 -5.08
N VAL A 394 27.58 -6.26 -4.39
CA VAL A 394 27.38 -6.47 -2.95
C VAL A 394 27.19 -7.96 -2.65
N ARG A 395 27.63 -8.40 -1.47
CA ARG A 395 27.46 -9.79 -1.02
C ARG A 395 25.99 -10.13 -0.80
N LYS A 396 25.66 -11.40 -1.03
CA LYS A 396 24.29 -11.95 -0.86
C LYS A 396 23.77 -11.93 0.58
N ASP A 397 24.66 -11.80 1.57
CA ASP A 397 24.36 -11.74 3.00
C ASP A 397 24.41 -10.30 3.58
N ALA A 398 24.60 -9.28 2.73
CA ALA A 398 24.52 -7.89 3.18
C ALA A 398 23.10 -7.53 3.62
N SER A 399 22.98 -6.79 4.73
CA SER A 399 21.67 -6.41 5.27
C SER A 399 21.01 -5.30 4.43
N PRO A 400 19.67 -5.17 4.45
CA PRO A 400 18.98 -4.08 3.76
C PRO A 400 19.41 -2.67 4.19
N LEU A 401 19.90 -2.51 5.43
CA LEU A 401 20.48 -1.25 5.92
C LEU A 401 21.81 -0.95 5.25
N VAL A 402 22.74 -1.91 5.25
CA VAL A 402 24.05 -1.78 4.57
C VAL A 402 23.87 -1.52 3.07
N ILE A 403 22.88 -2.15 2.44
CA ILE A 403 22.56 -1.91 1.02
C ILE A 403 22.03 -0.48 0.79
N ALA A 404 21.21 0.05 1.70
CA ALA A 404 20.71 1.42 1.61
C ALA A 404 21.81 2.47 1.86
N GLU A 405 22.61 2.29 2.91
CA GLU A 405 23.71 3.19 3.30
C GLU A 405 24.77 3.29 2.20
N LEU A 406 25.26 2.15 1.70
CA LEU A 406 26.24 2.12 0.61
C LEU A 406 25.66 2.71 -0.69
N LEU A 407 24.38 2.51 -0.97
CA LEU A 407 23.72 3.10 -2.15
C LEU A 407 23.62 4.62 -2.03
N GLU A 408 23.26 5.14 -0.86
CA GLU A 408 23.17 6.58 -0.62
C GLU A 408 24.54 7.25 -0.72
N ASP A 409 25.57 6.70 -0.06
CA ASP A 409 26.91 7.29 -0.02
C ASP A 409 27.63 7.22 -1.37
N ILE A 410 27.59 6.08 -2.08
CA ILE A 410 28.20 5.99 -3.42
C ILE A 410 27.50 6.95 -4.40
N CYS A 411 26.19 7.19 -4.26
CA CYS A 411 25.48 8.16 -5.11
C CYS A 411 25.74 9.64 -4.75
N LYS A 412 26.21 9.95 -3.54
CA LYS A 412 26.78 11.27 -3.22
C LYS A 412 28.13 11.42 -3.92
N ASP A 413 29.03 10.45 -3.76
CA ASP A 413 30.40 10.48 -4.27
C ASP A 413 30.48 10.46 -5.82
N LEU A 414 29.58 9.74 -6.49
CA LEU A 414 29.49 9.72 -7.96
C LEU A 414 28.89 11.00 -8.57
N GLY A 415 28.36 11.91 -7.74
CA GLY A 415 27.61 13.10 -8.15
C GLY A 415 26.24 12.78 -8.75
N VAL A 416 25.36 13.79 -8.81
CA VAL A 416 24.04 13.67 -9.48
C VAL A 416 23.66 14.98 -10.18
N ALA A 417 23.61 14.97 -11.51
CA ALA A 417 22.83 15.91 -12.30
C ALA A 417 21.62 15.15 -12.88
N PRO A 418 20.40 15.34 -12.33
CA PRO A 418 19.22 14.62 -12.83
C PRO A 418 18.95 14.96 -14.29
N GLY A 419 19.11 13.97 -15.18
CA GLY A 419 18.95 14.12 -16.63
C GLY A 419 20.24 14.18 -17.45
N SER A 420 21.44 14.21 -16.85
CA SER A 420 22.70 14.24 -17.64
C SER A 420 23.16 12.87 -18.19
N GLY A 421 22.57 11.77 -17.71
CA GLY A 421 23.05 10.40 -17.97
C GLY A 421 24.24 9.97 -17.11
N GLU A 422 24.78 10.88 -16.28
CA GLU A 422 25.92 10.62 -15.39
C GLU A 422 25.47 10.27 -13.96
N GLY A 423 26.44 10.15 -13.04
CA GLY A 423 26.17 9.88 -11.64
C GLY A 423 25.40 8.57 -11.41
N CYS A 424 24.42 8.63 -10.54
CA CYS A 424 23.43 7.57 -10.34
C CYS A 424 22.18 7.69 -11.23
N ALA A 425 22.14 8.55 -12.27
CA ALA A 425 20.91 8.85 -13.01
C ALA A 425 20.18 7.60 -13.56
N ALA A 426 20.90 6.57 -14.00
CA ALA A 426 20.32 5.31 -14.49
C ALA A 426 19.55 4.51 -13.42
N ILE A 427 19.85 4.71 -12.13
CA ILE A 427 19.20 4.04 -10.97
C ILE A 427 18.36 5.00 -10.10
N SER A 428 18.30 6.29 -10.45
CA SER A 428 17.53 7.31 -9.73
C SER A 428 16.12 7.49 -10.30
N SER A 429 15.20 7.96 -9.47
CA SER A 429 13.86 8.39 -9.87
C SER A 429 13.49 9.72 -9.21
N ALA A 430 12.81 10.58 -9.97
CA ALA A 430 12.36 11.90 -9.55
C ALA A 430 11.07 12.24 -10.30
N SER A 431 9.92 11.82 -9.77
CA SER A 431 8.59 12.04 -10.35
C SER A 431 8.27 13.54 -10.48
N SER A 432 8.72 14.37 -9.54
CA SER A 432 8.68 15.84 -9.63
C SER A 432 9.41 16.43 -10.84
N LYS A 433 10.34 15.68 -11.45
CA LYS A 433 11.07 16.03 -12.69
C LYS A 433 10.70 15.14 -13.88
N ALA A 434 9.65 14.32 -13.77
CA ALA A 434 9.24 13.33 -14.76
C ALA A 434 10.36 12.34 -15.19
N SER A 435 11.39 12.17 -14.36
CA SER A 435 12.64 11.50 -14.73
C SER A 435 12.82 10.20 -13.97
N TYR A 436 13.03 9.10 -14.69
CA TYR A 436 13.23 7.77 -14.12
C TYR A 436 14.30 7.02 -14.93
N GLY A 437 15.37 6.57 -14.27
CA GLY A 437 16.42 5.80 -14.92
C GLY A 437 15.99 4.38 -15.29
N ARG A 438 16.61 3.79 -16.32
CA ARG A 438 16.32 2.44 -16.84
C ARG A 438 16.29 1.36 -15.74
N LEU A 439 17.15 1.51 -14.72
CA LEU A 439 17.32 0.61 -13.58
C LEU A 439 16.63 1.12 -12.29
N SER A 440 15.90 2.24 -12.32
CA SER A 440 15.27 2.80 -11.09
C SER A 440 14.22 1.87 -10.49
N ALA A 441 13.60 1.03 -11.32
CA ALA A 441 12.64 0.00 -10.92
C ALA A 441 13.29 -1.36 -10.56
N CYS A 442 14.63 -1.47 -10.58
CA CYS A 442 15.34 -2.66 -10.09
C CYS A 442 15.48 -2.64 -8.56
N SER A 443 15.88 -3.78 -7.98
CA SER A 443 16.05 -3.93 -6.53
C SER A 443 17.13 -2.97 -6.00
N PRO A 444 17.10 -2.57 -4.71
CA PRO A 444 18.17 -1.78 -4.10
C PRO A 444 19.54 -2.47 -4.24
N THR A 445 19.58 -3.80 -4.22
CA THR A 445 20.78 -4.62 -4.49
C THR A 445 21.30 -4.41 -5.92
N THR A 446 20.44 -4.55 -6.93
CA THR A 446 20.80 -4.33 -8.35
C THR A 446 21.23 -2.88 -8.60
N ARG A 447 20.56 -1.91 -7.96
CA ARG A 447 20.87 -0.49 -8.03
C ARG A 447 22.23 -0.19 -7.37
N LEU A 448 22.53 -0.83 -6.24
CA LEU A 448 23.84 -0.77 -5.59
C LEU A 448 24.93 -1.43 -6.44
N ASN A 449 24.68 -2.57 -7.07
CA ASN A 449 25.63 -3.25 -7.95
C ASN A 449 26.03 -2.38 -9.16
N TYR A 450 25.07 -1.65 -9.75
CA TYR A 450 25.38 -0.61 -10.74
C TYR A 450 26.27 0.49 -10.16
N ALA A 451 25.93 1.06 -9.00
CA ALA A 451 26.69 2.14 -8.37
C ALA A 451 28.13 1.71 -7.98
N MET A 452 28.28 0.53 -7.37
CA MET A 452 29.56 -0.10 -7.04
C MET A 452 30.40 -0.39 -8.29
N THR A 453 29.79 -0.93 -9.35
CA THR A 453 30.46 -1.12 -10.65
C THR A 453 30.89 0.22 -11.24
N ARG A 454 30.07 1.27 -11.09
CA ARG A 454 30.38 2.61 -11.59
C ARG A 454 31.56 3.25 -10.85
N HIS A 455 31.63 3.09 -9.54
CA HIS A 455 32.77 3.47 -8.71
C HIS A 455 34.04 2.69 -9.08
N PHE A 456 33.96 1.36 -9.23
CA PHE A 456 35.07 0.48 -9.58
C PHE A 456 35.69 0.78 -10.96
N ILE A 457 34.90 1.20 -11.94
CA ILE A 457 35.43 1.67 -13.24
C ILE A 457 36.09 3.05 -13.09
N ASN A 458 35.47 3.98 -12.34
CA ASN A 458 36.05 5.30 -12.05
C ASN A 458 37.40 5.22 -11.30
N SER A 459 37.63 4.18 -10.48
CA SER A 459 38.91 3.95 -9.80
C SER A 459 39.97 3.28 -10.67
N GLY A 460 39.78 3.22 -11.99
CA GLY A 460 40.71 2.56 -12.92
C GLY A 460 40.77 1.04 -12.74
N LEU A 461 39.69 0.43 -12.25
CA LEU A 461 39.59 -1.01 -11.94
C LEU A 461 40.51 -1.50 -10.81
N ASP A 462 40.97 -0.64 -9.88
CA ASP A 462 41.66 -1.07 -8.65
C ASP A 462 40.81 -2.11 -7.89
N PRO A 463 41.29 -3.36 -7.71
CA PRO A 463 40.55 -4.40 -7.00
C PRO A 463 40.10 -4.03 -5.58
N LYS A 464 40.78 -3.09 -4.92
CA LYS A 464 40.42 -2.59 -3.58
C LYS A 464 39.14 -1.76 -3.59
N ALA A 465 38.88 -1.02 -4.67
CA ALA A 465 37.71 -0.15 -4.79
C ALA A 465 36.38 -0.93 -4.88
N CYS A 466 36.42 -2.24 -5.17
CA CYS A 466 35.27 -3.12 -5.10
C CYS A 466 35.08 -3.80 -3.72
N SER A 467 35.93 -3.52 -2.72
CA SER A 467 35.82 -4.16 -1.39
C SER A 467 34.64 -3.64 -0.58
N PHE A 468 34.42 -2.32 -0.56
CA PHE A 468 33.42 -1.64 0.30
C PHE A 468 33.42 -2.16 1.74
N SER A 469 34.59 -2.12 2.40
CA SER A 469 34.82 -2.67 3.74
C SER A 469 34.49 -4.18 3.87
N GLY A 470 34.67 -4.96 2.80
CA GLY A 470 34.35 -6.39 2.77
C GLY A 470 32.88 -6.72 2.51
N ASN A 471 32.05 -5.73 2.16
CA ASN A 471 30.63 -5.91 1.81
C ASN A 471 30.40 -6.28 0.33
N ALA A 472 31.42 -6.17 -0.53
CA ALA A 472 31.29 -6.41 -1.96
C ALA A 472 32.46 -7.23 -2.55
N THR A 473 32.26 -7.76 -3.76
CA THR A 473 33.18 -8.68 -4.44
C THR A 473 33.14 -8.52 -5.96
N ILE A 474 34.30 -8.69 -6.61
CA ILE A 474 34.46 -8.60 -8.07
C ILE A 474 33.93 -9.87 -8.72
N GLN A 475 32.95 -9.73 -9.62
CA GLN A 475 32.38 -10.86 -10.36
C GLN A 475 33.17 -11.15 -11.63
N LYS A 476 33.98 -12.22 -11.59
CA LYS A 476 34.77 -12.72 -12.74
C LYS A 476 33.95 -13.12 -13.98
N GLN A 477 32.62 -13.18 -13.87
CA GLN A 477 31.70 -13.55 -14.95
C GLN A 477 31.22 -12.34 -15.77
N SER A 478 31.18 -11.14 -15.17
CA SER A 478 30.88 -9.91 -15.91
C SER A 478 32.05 -9.55 -16.82
N LYS A 479 31.74 -9.01 -18.00
CA LYS A 479 32.74 -8.61 -19.00
C LYS A 479 32.92 -7.10 -19.14
N ALA A 480 31.98 -6.29 -18.64
CA ALA A 480 32.03 -4.85 -18.82
C ALA A 480 33.15 -4.20 -17.99
N LYS A 481 33.97 -3.38 -18.65
CA LYS A 481 35.09 -2.63 -18.07
C LYS A 481 34.93 -1.11 -18.24
N SER A 482 33.94 -0.69 -19.02
CA SER A 482 33.62 0.71 -19.34
C SER A 482 32.12 0.97 -19.24
N PHE A 483 31.73 2.23 -19.03
CA PHE A 483 30.31 2.60 -18.92
C PHE A 483 29.50 2.34 -20.19
N VAL A 484 30.15 2.41 -21.36
CA VAL A 484 29.53 2.08 -22.65
C VAL A 484 29.14 0.61 -22.70
N GLU A 485 29.99 -0.29 -22.21
CA GLU A 485 29.67 -1.73 -22.12
C GLU A 485 28.60 -2.02 -21.06
N VAL A 486 28.67 -1.36 -19.89
CA VAL A 486 27.65 -1.50 -18.82
C VAL A 486 26.28 -1.10 -19.37
N ALA A 487 26.17 0.05 -20.05
CA ALA A 487 24.93 0.52 -20.65
C ALA A 487 24.44 -0.43 -21.77
N ARG A 488 25.33 -0.86 -22.66
CA ARG A 488 24.99 -1.72 -23.80
C ARG A 488 24.50 -3.12 -23.39
N GLU A 489 25.15 -3.76 -22.41
CA GLU A 489 24.64 -5.05 -21.90
C GLU A 489 23.39 -4.87 -21.02
N THR A 490 23.24 -3.73 -20.33
CA THR A 490 22.00 -3.41 -19.57
C THR A 490 20.81 -3.29 -20.52
N GLU A 491 20.90 -2.50 -21.60
CA GLU A 491 19.75 -2.30 -22.49
C GLU A 491 19.37 -3.60 -23.21
N LYS A 492 20.35 -4.33 -23.73
CA LYS A 492 20.17 -5.67 -24.29
C LYS A 492 19.49 -6.65 -23.33
N CYS A 493 19.78 -6.56 -22.03
CA CYS A 493 19.09 -7.34 -21.00
C CYS A 493 17.62 -6.93 -20.80
N PHE A 494 17.25 -5.67 -21.05
CA PHE A 494 15.85 -5.22 -21.08
C PHE A 494 15.14 -5.55 -22.40
N GLU A 495 15.81 -5.47 -23.54
CA GLU A 495 15.27 -5.87 -24.85
C GLU A 495 14.86 -7.36 -24.85
N ILE A 496 15.77 -8.25 -24.46
CA ILE A 496 15.59 -9.71 -24.48
C ILE A 496 14.56 -10.22 -23.45
N ASN A 497 14.11 -9.36 -22.53
CA ASN A 497 13.15 -9.69 -21.48
C ASN A 497 11.98 -8.69 -21.40
N ALA A 498 11.73 -7.89 -22.44
CA ALA A 498 10.69 -6.87 -22.45
C ALA A 498 9.27 -7.45 -22.20
N ASP A 499 9.06 -8.69 -22.60
CA ASP A 499 7.85 -9.51 -22.45
C ASP A 499 7.64 -10.11 -21.05
N LYS A 500 8.68 -10.12 -20.19
CA LYS A 500 8.69 -10.86 -18.90
C LYS A 500 8.50 -9.98 -17.67
N ALA A 501 8.28 -8.69 -17.84
CA ALA A 501 8.24 -7.73 -16.74
C ALA A 501 7.19 -8.06 -15.65
N ILE A 502 6.09 -8.68 -16.04
CA ILE A 502 5.08 -9.23 -15.13
C ILE A 502 5.18 -10.76 -15.16
N PRO A 503 5.32 -11.45 -14.01
CA PRO A 503 5.27 -12.91 -13.94
C PRO A 503 3.96 -13.47 -14.52
N ASN A 504 4.07 -14.44 -15.43
CA ASN A 504 2.92 -15.13 -16.04
C ASN A 504 2.46 -16.37 -15.23
N GLN A 505 3.03 -16.59 -14.05
CA GLN A 505 2.68 -17.65 -13.10
C GLN A 505 2.81 -17.13 -11.65
N PRO A 506 2.04 -17.67 -10.69
CA PRO A 506 2.14 -17.28 -9.28
C PRO A 506 3.54 -17.55 -8.74
N THR A 507 4.10 -16.57 -8.02
CA THR A 507 5.42 -16.74 -7.38
C THR A 507 5.26 -17.52 -6.09
N GLY A 508 5.56 -18.82 -6.14
CA GLY A 508 5.56 -19.68 -4.94
C GLY A 508 6.35 -19.06 -3.79
N VAL A 509 5.78 -19.07 -2.59
CA VAL A 509 6.21 -18.25 -1.44
C VAL A 509 7.64 -18.60 -1.00
N GLY A 510 8.60 -17.81 -1.49
CA GLY A 510 10.03 -18.00 -1.24
C GLY A 510 10.42 -17.52 0.17
N ARG A 511 10.57 -18.47 1.10
CA ARG A 511 11.02 -18.24 2.48
C ARG A 511 12.46 -17.70 2.58
N ASN A 512 12.65 -16.41 2.30
CA ASN A 512 13.87 -15.67 2.63
C ASN A 512 13.60 -14.72 3.79
N THR A 513 13.61 -15.25 5.01
CA THR A 513 13.52 -14.48 6.25
C THR A 513 14.74 -13.55 6.38
N PRO A 514 14.58 -12.23 6.54
CA PRO A 514 15.71 -11.36 6.82
C PRO A 514 16.37 -11.74 8.17
N ALA A 515 17.69 -11.85 8.19
CA ALA A 515 18.44 -12.10 9.41
C ALA A 515 18.29 -10.92 10.39
N GLN A 516 18.24 -11.20 11.69
CA GLN A 516 18.15 -10.16 12.72
C GLN A 516 19.44 -9.34 12.81
N ILE A 517 19.29 -8.04 13.08
CA ILE A 517 20.39 -7.08 13.10
C ILE A 517 21.24 -7.28 14.37
N ASN A 518 22.52 -7.60 14.20
CA ASN A 518 23.49 -7.50 15.28
C ASN A 518 24.10 -6.09 15.31
N SER A 519 23.90 -5.37 16.41
CA SER A 519 24.25 -3.95 16.55
C SER A 519 25.74 -3.66 16.73
N SER A 520 26.59 -4.68 16.94
CA SER A 520 28.05 -4.52 16.98
C SER A 520 28.64 -4.23 15.60
N ALA A 521 28.35 -5.06 14.60
CA ALA A 521 28.86 -4.95 13.23
C ALA A 521 28.53 -3.60 12.57
N TYR A 522 27.38 -3.02 12.93
CA TYR A 522 26.94 -1.70 12.49
C TYR A 522 27.91 -0.56 12.88
N ARG A 523 28.63 -0.68 14.00
CA ARG A 523 29.60 0.35 14.43
C ARG A 523 30.96 0.21 13.73
N GLU A 524 31.30 -0.97 13.22
CA GLU A 524 32.59 -1.25 12.60
C GLU A 524 32.60 -0.88 11.10
N SER A 525 31.46 -0.96 10.39
CA SER A 525 31.38 -0.49 8.99
C SER A 525 31.66 1.02 8.85
N ILE A 526 31.15 1.82 9.80
CA ILE A 526 31.21 3.30 9.80
C ILE A 526 32.64 3.82 9.96
N SER A 527 33.54 3.09 10.64
CA SER A 527 34.93 3.49 10.82
C SER A 527 35.79 3.24 9.57
N GLY A 528 35.50 2.16 8.83
CA GLY A 528 36.19 1.82 7.59
C GLY A 528 36.00 2.86 6.48
N ALA A 529 34.78 3.33 6.27
CA ALA A 529 34.47 4.31 5.21
C ALA A 529 35.22 5.65 5.39
N ARG A 530 35.31 6.15 6.64
CA ARG A 530 35.90 7.47 6.95
C ARG A 530 37.42 7.56 6.79
N THR A 531 38.14 6.45 6.66
CA THR A 531 39.61 6.46 6.68
C THR A 531 40.27 6.50 5.29
N GLN A 532 39.54 6.23 4.20
CA GLN A 532 40.14 6.17 2.85
C GLN A 532 40.14 7.50 2.08
N SER A 533 39.27 8.46 2.41
CA SER A 533 39.19 9.75 1.67
C SER A 533 40.26 10.80 2.06
N ARG A 534 41.19 10.48 2.97
CA ARG A 534 42.27 11.39 3.43
C ARG A 534 43.68 10.86 3.14
N ALA A 535 44.02 10.74 1.86
CA ALA A 535 45.34 10.28 1.43
C ALA A 535 45.89 10.95 0.15
N LYS A 536 46.10 12.28 0.16
CA LYS A 536 47.28 13.01 -0.41
C LYS A 536 47.08 14.53 -0.51
N THR A 537 47.71 15.26 0.39
CA THR A 537 48.32 16.59 0.14
C THR A 537 49.51 16.74 1.09
N SER A 538 50.59 17.40 0.64
CA SER A 538 51.91 17.31 1.27
C SER A 538 52.50 18.66 1.65
N GLY A 539 53.15 18.73 2.81
CA GLY A 539 53.81 19.92 3.36
C GLY A 539 53.00 20.57 4.49
N SER A 540 53.61 21.07 5.57
CA SER A 540 55.03 21.02 5.98
C SER A 540 55.14 20.92 7.51
N SER A 541 56.28 20.47 8.03
CA SER A 541 56.44 20.13 9.45
C SER A 541 57.01 21.26 10.31
N LEU A 542 56.42 21.50 11.48
CA LEU A 542 57.10 22.14 12.62
C LEU A 542 56.86 21.32 13.90
N ARG A 543 57.96 20.87 14.52
CA ARG A 543 57.95 20.25 15.86
C ARG A 543 57.87 21.34 16.94
N LYS A 544 57.24 21.03 18.08
CA LYS A 544 57.72 21.51 19.40
C LYS A 544 57.32 20.57 20.52
N ASN A 545 58.11 20.59 21.59
CA ASN A 545 58.11 19.57 22.65
C ASN A 545 57.06 19.84 23.74
N SER A 546 56.67 18.76 24.42
CA SER A 546 55.87 18.81 25.65
C SER A 546 56.65 19.36 26.86
N LYS A 547 56.01 20.20 27.67
CA LYS A 547 56.21 20.32 29.13
C LYS A 547 54.89 20.76 29.77
N LYS A 548 54.59 20.27 30.98
CA LYS A 548 53.37 20.59 31.75
C LYS A 548 53.62 21.77 32.69
N LEU A 549 52.63 22.64 32.92
CA LEU A 549 52.13 22.94 34.28
C LEU A 549 50.74 23.59 34.30
N ASN A 550 50.01 23.33 35.38
CA ASN A 550 48.72 23.94 35.79
C ASN A 550 48.86 25.47 36.00
N ILE A 551 47.85 26.34 36.19
CA ILE A 551 46.43 26.27 36.66
C ILE A 551 45.74 27.61 36.23
N MET A 552 44.44 27.95 36.29
CA MET A 552 43.13 27.44 36.79
C MET A 552 41.99 28.15 35.98
N ILE A 553 40.72 27.71 36.05
CA ILE A 553 39.51 28.58 35.95
C ILE A 553 38.26 27.86 36.55
N LYS A 554 37.23 28.62 36.98
CA LYS A 554 36.04 28.12 37.71
C LYS A 554 34.79 27.95 36.83
N LEU A 555 33.87 27.08 37.28
CA LEU A 555 32.50 26.90 36.77
C LEU A 555 31.47 27.70 37.58
N TRP A 556 30.34 28.07 36.97
CA TRP A 556 29.11 28.60 37.60
C TRP A 556 27.85 27.98 36.93
N PRO A 557 26.76 27.68 37.66
CA PRO A 557 25.55 27.03 37.12
C PRO A 557 24.36 27.99 36.86
N LEU A 558 23.35 27.53 36.12
CA LEU A 558 22.03 28.17 36.03
C LEU A 558 21.11 27.76 37.20
N TYR A 559 20.11 28.61 37.48
CA TYR A 559 18.98 28.31 38.38
C TYR A 559 17.64 28.64 37.70
N VAL A 560 16.57 28.00 38.15
CA VAL A 560 15.17 28.20 37.70
C VAL A 560 14.36 28.84 38.82
N VAL A 561 13.49 29.80 38.49
CA VAL A 561 12.49 30.38 39.42
C VAL A 561 11.15 30.54 38.70
N VAL A 562 10.05 30.29 39.43
CA VAL A 562 8.66 30.42 38.96
C VAL A 562 7.99 31.58 39.70
N ILE A 563 7.26 32.44 38.98
CA ILE A 563 6.29 33.41 39.56
C ILE A 563 5.00 33.35 38.71
N ASN A 564 3.86 33.66 39.32
CA ASN A 564 2.51 33.45 38.78
C ASN A 564 1.57 34.65 39.13
N LEU A 565 0.41 34.73 38.45
CA LEU A 565 -0.81 35.50 38.73
C LEU A 565 -0.90 37.00 38.33
N LYS A 566 -1.97 37.28 37.54
CA LYS A 566 -2.93 38.42 37.65
C LYS A 566 -2.40 39.86 37.41
N LEU A 567 -2.79 40.58 36.34
CA LEU A 567 -4.10 41.26 36.16
C LEU A 567 -4.23 41.96 34.77
N PHE A 568 -5.48 42.12 34.29
CA PHE A 568 -5.95 43.03 33.20
C PHE A 568 -5.30 42.89 31.79
N LYS A 569 -5.85 43.41 30.69
CA LYS A 569 -7.21 43.55 30.09
C LYS A 569 -7.04 44.48 28.85
N GLN A 570 -7.82 44.24 27.80
CA GLN A 570 -8.23 45.19 26.73
C GLN A 570 -7.21 45.64 25.64
N PHE A 571 -7.71 45.56 24.38
CA PHE A 571 -7.24 46.13 23.11
C PHE A 571 -5.78 45.76 22.67
N LEU A 572 -5.53 45.33 21.43
CA LEU A 572 -6.29 45.44 20.17
C LEU A 572 -6.50 44.06 19.50
#